data_AF-A0A9E4PKX5-F1
#
_entry.id   AF-A0A9E4PKX5-F1
#
_cell.length_a   1.000
_cell.length_b   1.000
_cell.length_c   1.000
_cell.angle_alpha   90.00
_cell.angle_beta   90.00
_cell.angle_gamma   90.00
#
_symmetry.space_group_name_H-M   'P 1'
#
loop_
_entity.id
_entity.type
_entity.pdbx_description
1 polymer ?
#
loop_
_entity_poly.entity_id
_entity_poly.type
_entity_poly.pdbx_seq_one_letter_code
_entity_poly.pdbx_strand_id
1 'polypeptide(L)' 'MATGKADKEIAVELGISIYTVHRHVSKILAKMESPSRTEAGTRALREGLLD' A
#
# COMPACT_ATOMS: atom_id res chain seq x y z
N MET A 1 -0.09 10.22 -7.21
CA MET A 1 -0.17 10.53 -5.74
C MET A 1 -0.67 9.33 -4.93
N ALA A 2 0.11 8.83 -3.97
CA ALA A 2 -0.35 7.80 -3.02
C ALA A 2 -1.34 8.42 -2.01
N THR A 3 -2.63 8.12 -2.13
CA THR A 3 -3.70 8.80 -1.38
C THR A 3 -3.91 8.31 0.07
N GLY A 4 -3.11 7.36 0.56
CA GLY A 4 -3.15 6.91 1.96
C GLY A 4 -4.39 6.11 2.39
N LYS A 5 -5.24 5.66 1.47
CA LYS A 5 -6.49 4.91 1.74
C LYS A 5 -6.31 3.77 2.75
N ALA A 6 -7.12 3.67 3.78
CA ALA A 6 -7.11 2.54 4.74
C ALA A 6 -7.45 1.20 4.06
N ASP A 7 -7.05 0.08 4.67
CA ASP A 7 -7.30 -1.27 4.13
C ASP A 7 -8.79 -1.53 3.85
N LYS A 8 -9.67 -0.95 4.66
CA LYS A 8 -11.13 -1.00 4.47
C LYS A 8 -11.59 -0.28 3.21
N GLU A 9 -11.02 0.88 2.90
CA GLU A 9 -11.39 1.66 1.71
C GLU A 9 -10.93 0.94 0.44
N ILE A 10 -9.72 0.40 0.45
CA ILE A 10 -9.18 -0.42 -0.64
C ILE A 10 -10.01 -1.68 -0.85
N ALA A 11 -10.44 -2.33 0.24
CA ALA A 11 -11.27 -3.53 0.19
C ALA A 11 -12.62 -3.27 -0.48
N VAL A 12 -13.27 -2.15 -0.14
CA VAL A 12 -14.54 -1.73 -0.75
C VAL A 12 -14.35 -1.44 -2.24
N GLU A 13 -13.30 -0.69 -2.61
CA GLU A 13 -13.04 -0.32 -4.01
C GLU A 13 -12.70 -1.52 -4.89
N LEU A 14 -11.95 -2.48 -4.37
CA LEU A 14 -11.53 -3.67 -5.11
C LEU A 14 -12.49 -4.85 -4.99
N GLY A 15 -13.52 -4.76 -4.15
CA GLY A 15 -14.48 -5.85 -3.91
C GLY A 15 -13.85 -7.10 -3.27
N ILE A 16 -12.79 -6.94 -2.47
CA ILE A 16 -12.07 -8.03 -1.80
C ILE A 16 -12.12 -7.87 -0.28
N SER A 17 -11.77 -8.94 0.45
CA SER A 17 -11.76 -8.87 1.92
C SER A 17 -10.66 -7.92 2.44
N ILE A 18 -10.93 -7.27 3.58
CA ILE A 18 -9.94 -6.44 4.30
C ILE A 18 -8.69 -7.26 4.64
N TYR A 19 -8.86 -8.54 4.99
CA TYR A 19 -7.74 -9.44 5.27
C TYR A 19 -6.84 -9.66 4.03
N THR A 20 -7.45 -9.77 2.84
CA THR A 20 -6.72 -9.88 1.57
C THR A 20 -5.91 -8.62 1.32
N VAL A 21 -6.50 -7.44 1.48
CA VAL A 21 -5.79 -6.16 1.36
C VAL A 21 -4.62 -6.08 2.34
N HIS A 22 -4.88 -6.35 3.63
CA HIS A 22 -3.84 -6.31 4.66
C HIS A 22 -2.65 -7.19 4.30
N ARG A 23 -2.91 -8.42 3.84
CA ARG A 23 -1.87 -9.36 3.40
C ARG A 23 -1.07 -8.82 2.21
N HIS A 24 -1.72 -8.16 1.25
CA HIS A 24 -1.03 -7.55 0.11
C HIS A 24 -0.18 -6.35 0.56
N VAL A 25 -0.73 -5.44 1.37
CA VAL A 25 0.00 -4.28 1.90
C VAL A 25 1.23 -4.71 2.69
N SER A 26 1.09 -5.65 3.62
CA SER A 26 2.21 -6.18 4.41
C SER A 26 3.31 -6.80 3.53
N LYS A 27 2.94 -7.52 2.46
CA LYS A 27 3.91 -8.06 1.50
C LYS A 27 4.61 -6.96 0.69
N ILE A 28 3.90 -5.91 0.30
CA ILE A 28 4.49 -4.76 -0.41
C ILE A 28 5.48 -4.06 0.52
N LEU A 29 5.09 -3.77 1.77
CA LEU A 29 5.97 -3.15 2.76
C LEU A 29 7.24 -3.98 3.00
N ALA A 30 7.10 -5.31 3.12
CA ALA A 30 8.24 -6.20 3.26
C ALA A 30 9.18 -6.15 2.04
N LYS A 31 8.64 -6.15 0.81
CA LYS A 31 9.44 -6.02 -0.42
C LYS A 31 10.12 -4.66 -0.54
N MET A 32 9.50 -3.61 -0.02
CA MET A 32 10.03 -2.25 0.01
C MET A 32 10.92 -2.01 1.23
N GLU A 33 11.15 -3.02 2.08
CA GLU A 33 11.88 -2.93 3.36
C GLU A 33 11.45 -1.73 4.21
N SER A 34 10.16 -1.41 4.19
CA SER A 34 9.64 -0.19 4.78
C SER A 34 8.73 -0.49 5.98
N PRO A 35 8.94 0.16 7.13
CA PRO A 35 8.12 -0.04 8.33
C PRO A 35 6.73 0.60 8.22
N SER A 36 6.48 1.47 7.23
CA SER A 36 5.20 2.14 7.10
C SER A 36 4.80 2.39 5.65
N ARG A 37 3.49 2.46 5.41
CA ARG A 37 2.93 2.79 4.10
C ARG A 37 3.29 4.18 3.60
N THR A 38 3.46 5.15 4.50
CA THR A 38 3.83 6.52 4.15
C THR A 38 5.25 6.55 3.61
N GLU A 39 6.16 5.84 4.28
CA GLU A 39 7.55 5.74 3.85
C GLU A 39 7.65 4.95 2.54
N ALA A 40 6.97 3.80 2.44
CA ALA A 40 6.91 3.03 1.20
C ALA A 40 6.37 3.84 0.02
N GLY A 41 5.31 4.64 0.23
CA GLY A 41 4.76 5.53 -0.80
C GLY A 41 5.72 6.64 -1.20
N THR A 42 6.40 7.26 -0.23
CA THR A 42 7.42 8.29 -0.49
C THR A 42 8.61 7.71 -1.27
N ARG A 43 9.07 6.51 -0.90
CA ARG A 43 10.13 5.78 -1.60
C ARG A 43 9.70 5.44 -3.02
N ALA A 44 8.51 4.90 -3.21
CA ALA A 44 7.99 4.55 -4.52
C ALA A 44 7.86 5.75 -5.46
N LEU A 45 7.49 6.94 -4.95
CA LEU A 45 7.52 8.18 -5.73
C LEU A 45 8.95 8.58 -6.12
N ARG A 46 9.91 8.49 -5.19
CA ARG A 46 11.32 8.81 -5.48
C ARG A 46 11.96 7.85 -6.49
N GLU A 47 11.57 6.58 -6.45
CA GLU A 47 12.07 5.54 -7.34
C GLU A 47 11.33 5.48 -8.69
N GLY A 48 10.32 6.33 -8.92
CA GLY A 48 9.56 6.35 -10.16
C GLY A 48 8.63 5.15 -10.36
N LEU A 49 8.25 4.48 -9.26
CA LEU A 49 7.33 3.34 -9.25
C LEU A 49 5.85 3.74 -9.20
N LEU A 50 5.58 5.02 -8.91
CA LEU A 50 4.25 5.61 -8.82
C LEU A 50 4.24 6.97 -9.51
N ASP A 51 3.17 7.27 -10.23
CA ASP A 51 2.88 8.56 -10.84
C ASP A 51 1.91 9.41 -9.98
#